data_AF-A0A6L7NMP5-F1
#
_entry.id   AF-A0A6L7NMP5-F1
#
_cell.length_a   1.000
_cell.length_b   1.000
_cell.length_c   1.000
_cell.angle_alpha   90.00
_cell.angle_beta   90.00
_cell.angle_gamma   90.00
#
_symmetry.space_group_name_H-M   'P 1'
#
loop_
_entity.id
_entity.type
_entity.pdbx_description
1 polymer ?
#
loop_
_entity_poly.entity_id
_entity_poly.type
_entity_poly.pdbx_seq_one_letter_code
_entity_poly.pdbx_strand_id
1 'polypeptide(L)'
;MAIRDPGGAAPPRYPELQAHSDAVYDRLVAGRPGRAAGPLLDVGSGDGSALAATVAGTGIGGVALDRRLGEWRGPADFARVAGEASRLPFATGAFPSVLMQETWEW
;
A
#
# COMPACT_ATOMS: atom_id res chain seq x y z
N MET A 1 -13.78 12.98 22.34
CA MET A 1 -14.56 13.93 21.49
C MET A 1 -13.85 14.00 20.15
N ALA A 2 -14.38 13.34 19.12
CA ALA A 2 -13.71 13.23 17.82
C ALA A 2 -13.95 14.51 17.00
N ILE A 3 -12.87 15.19 16.62
CA ILE A 3 -12.94 16.33 15.71
C ILE A 3 -13.09 15.77 14.29
N ARG A 4 -14.25 16.01 13.68
CA ARG A 4 -14.47 15.80 12.25
C ARG A 4 -14.00 17.05 11.53
N ASP A 5 -12.98 16.92 10.67
CA ASP A 5 -12.53 17.99 9.80
C ASP A 5 -13.56 18.19 8.65
N PRO A 6 -14.18 19.37 8.47
CA PRO A 6 -15.29 19.58 7.54
C PRO A 6 -14.86 20.26 6.23
N GLY A 7 -13.70 19.92 5.65
CA GLY A 7 -13.22 20.68 4.47
C GLY A 7 -12.15 20.05 3.58
N GLY A 8 -11.88 18.75 3.67
CA GLY A 8 -10.93 18.10 2.75
C GLY A 8 -11.55 17.97 1.36
N ALA A 9 -11.04 18.71 0.37
CA ALA A 9 -11.38 18.47 -1.04
C ALA A 9 -11.23 16.98 -1.35
N ALA A 10 -12.21 16.40 -2.06
CA ALA A 10 -12.10 15.01 -2.47
C ALA A 10 -10.77 14.82 -3.23
N PRO A 11 -9.97 13.81 -2.88
CA PRO A 11 -8.69 13.60 -3.54
C PRO A 11 -8.90 13.50 -5.05
N PRO A 12 -8.01 14.10 -5.85
CA PRO A 12 -8.12 14.05 -7.30
C PRO A 12 -8.17 12.59 -7.76
N ARG A 13 -9.14 12.30 -8.64
CA ARG A 13 -9.27 10.99 -9.28
C ARG A 13 -8.54 11.02 -10.60
N TYR A 14 -7.67 10.04 -10.82
CA TYR A 14 -6.90 9.84 -12.05
C TYR A 14 -7.32 8.50 -12.65
N PRO A 15 -8.36 8.46 -13.50
CA PRO A 15 -8.90 7.21 -14.05
C PRO A 15 -7.85 6.36 -14.75
N GLU A 16 -6.89 6.98 -15.42
CA GLU A 16 -5.76 6.34 -16.08
C GLU A 16 -4.79 5.66 -15.11
N LEU A 17 -4.51 6.29 -13.97
CA LEU A 17 -3.68 5.70 -12.91
C LEU A 17 -4.43 4.57 -12.20
N GLN A 18 -5.75 4.72 -12.04
CA GLN A 18 -6.61 3.69 -11.48
C GLN A 18 -6.65 2.46 -12.39
N ALA A 19 -6.90 2.63 -13.69
CA ALA A 19 -6.90 1.53 -14.66
C ALA A 19 -5.53 0.83 -14.76
N HIS A 20 -4.43 1.58 -14.67
CA HIS A 20 -3.09 1.00 -14.59
C HIS A 20 -2.91 0.17 -13.30
N SER A 21 -3.34 0.71 -12.16
CA SER A 21 -3.26 0.03 -10.86
C SER A 21 -4.11 -1.24 -10.83
N ASP A 22 -5.32 -1.19 -11.40
CA ASP A 22 -6.21 -2.35 -11.57
C ASP A 22 -5.56 -3.43 -12.44
N ALA A 23 -4.92 -3.05 -13.56
CA ALA A 23 -4.23 -3.99 -14.44
C ALA A 23 -2.98 -4.62 -13.77
N VAL A 24 -2.22 -3.84 -13.00
CA VAL A 24 -1.11 -4.33 -12.19
C VAL A 24 -1.64 -5.30 -11.12
N TYR A 25 -2.75 -4.95 -10.47
CA TYR A 25 -3.41 -5.79 -9.49
C TYR A 25 -3.86 -7.12 -10.07
N ASP A 26 -4.59 -7.11 -11.19
CA ASP A 26 -5.06 -8.31 -11.89
C ASP A 26 -3.90 -9.25 -12.23
N ARG A 27 -2.76 -8.67 -12.60
CA ARG A 27 -1.51 -9.40 -12.85
C ARG A 27 -0.91 -9.98 -11.57
N LEU A 28 -0.86 -9.21 -10.47
CA LEU A 28 -0.35 -9.66 -9.17
C LEU A 28 -1.20 -10.79 -8.57
N VAL A 29 -2.52 -10.75 -8.75
CA VAL A 29 -3.40 -11.79 -8.21
C VAL A 29 -3.47 -13.04 -9.07
N ALA A 30 -2.91 -13.03 -10.29
CA ALA A 30 -2.89 -14.17 -11.21
C ALA A 30 -4.27 -14.84 -11.38
N GLY A 31 -5.35 -14.04 -11.39
CA GLY A 31 -6.73 -14.52 -11.48
C GLY A 31 -7.33 -15.09 -10.19
N ARG A 32 -6.65 -14.98 -9.04
CA ARG A 32 -7.23 -15.30 -7.72
C ARG A 32 -8.30 -14.27 -7.38
N PRO A 33 -9.46 -14.67 -6.84
CA PRO A 33 -10.50 -13.73 -6.45
C PRO A 33 -9.91 -12.72 -5.46
N GLY A 34 -10.27 -11.45 -5.61
CA GLY A 34 -9.64 -10.32 -4.92
C GLY A 34 -9.70 -10.31 -3.39
N ARG A 35 -10.20 -11.38 -2.78
CA ARG A 35 -10.16 -11.65 -1.34
C ARG A 35 -8.91 -12.44 -0.90
N ALA A 36 -8.08 -12.93 -1.82
CA ALA A 36 -6.87 -13.73 -1.53
C ALA A 36 -5.54 -12.99 -1.83
N ALA A 37 -5.61 -11.69 -2.15
CA ALA A 37 -4.43 -10.87 -2.50
C ALA A 37 -3.66 -10.35 -1.29
N GLY A 38 -4.23 -10.47 -0.08
CA GLY A 38 -3.64 -10.03 1.17
C GLY A 38 -3.02 -11.18 1.99
N PRO A 39 -2.05 -10.87 2.86
CA PRO A 39 -1.54 -9.52 3.13
C PRO A 39 -0.53 -9.04 2.06
N LEU A 40 -0.59 -7.76 1.68
CA LEU A 40 0.43 -7.11 0.84
C LEU A 40 1.56 -6.57 1.72
N LEU A 41 2.81 -6.71 1.30
CA LEU A 41 3.92 -5.94 1.87
C LEU A 41 4.30 -4.82 0.91
N ASP A 42 4.18 -3.57 1.35
CA ASP A 42 4.71 -2.42 0.63
C ASP A 42 6.05 -2.02 1.28
N VAL A 43 7.13 -1.94 0.49
CA VAL A 43 8.49 -1.67 0.96
C VAL A 43 8.94 -0.31 0.46
N GLY A 44 9.43 0.54 1.36
CA GLY A 44 9.74 1.94 1.06
C GLY A 44 8.49 2.80 0.98
N SER A 45 7.48 2.50 1.81
CA SER A 45 6.15 3.10 1.71
C SER A 45 6.10 4.61 1.90
N GLY A 46 7.13 5.23 2.49
CA GLY A 46 7.14 6.65 2.82
C GLY A 46 5.93 7.06 3.66
N ASP A 47 5.15 8.00 3.15
CA ASP A 47 3.89 8.45 3.77
C ASP A 47 2.67 7.61 3.36
N GLY A 48 2.83 6.67 2.43
CA GLY A 48 1.77 5.76 1.94
C GLY A 48 0.83 6.35 0.91
N SER A 49 1.07 7.56 0.41
CA SER A 49 0.19 8.21 -0.59
C SER A 49 0.07 7.42 -1.90
N ALA A 50 1.19 6.88 -2.41
CA ALA A 50 1.20 6.06 -3.61
C ALA A 50 0.49 4.71 -3.38
N LEU A 51 0.76 4.07 -2.23
CA LEU A 51 0.05 2.87 -1.79
C LEU A 51 -1.48 3.11 -1.73
N ALA A 52 -1.93 4.24 -1.16
CA ALA A 52 -3.35 4.58 -1.11
C ALA A 52 -3.98 4.68 -2.50
N ALA A 53 -3.29 5.27 -3.47
CA ALA A 53 -3.77 5.32 -4.85
C ALA A 53 -3.85 3.92 -5.48
N THR A 54 -2.87 3.06 -5.20
CA THR A 54 -2.82 1.68 -5.72
C THR A 54 -3.93 0.79 -5.19
N VAL A 55 -4.29 0.91 -3.89
CA VAL A 55 -5.28 0.01 -3.26
C VAL A 55 -6.67 0.65 -3.09
N ALA A 56 -6.87 1.88 -3.57
CA ALA A 56 -8.15 2.59 -3.45
C ALA A 56 -9.31 1.79 -4.05
N GLY A 57 -10.37 1.57 -3.27
CA GLY A 57 -11.53 0.79 -3.71
C GLY A 57 -11.31 -0.73 -3.71
N THR A 58 -10.12 -1.19 -3.33
CA THR A 58 -9.83 -2.60 -3.09
C THR A 58 -10.07 -2.97 -1.62
N GLY A 59 -10.24 -4.26 -1.33
CA GLY A 59 -10.27 -4.79 0.04
C GLY A 59 -8.90 -5.26 0.53
N ILE A 60 -7.81 -4.79 -0.09
CA ILE A 60 -6.45 -5.24 0.22
C ILE A 60 -5.97 -4.53 1.49
N GLY A 61 -5.48 -5.33 2.43
CA GLY A 61 -4.76 -4.86 3.61
C GLY A 61 -3.35 -5.46 3.65
N GLY A 62 -2.55 -5.01 4.61
CA GLY A 62 -1.17 -5.48 4.68
C GLY A 62 -0.27 -4.73 5.64
N VAL A 63 1.01 -4.67 5.27
CA VAL A 63 2.06 -3.98 6.01
C VAL A 63 2.76 -2.99 5.10
N ALA A 64 2.95 -1.78 5.59
CA ALA A 64 3.75 -0.73 4.99
C ALA A 64 5.07 -0.63 5.78
N LEU A 65 6.18 -1.00 5.13
CA LEU A 65 7.52 -0.98 5.71
C LEU A 65 8.28 0.22 5.17
N ASP A 66 8.77 1.06 6.08
CA ASP A 66 9.68 2.16 5.75
C ASP A 66 10.79 2.26 6.79
N ARG A 67 11.96 2.77 6.40
CA ARG A 67 13.06 3.00 7.35
C ARG A 67 12.67 4.01 8.43
N ARG A 68 11.79 4.97 8.11
CA ARG A 68 11.35 6.03 9.02
C ARG A 68 9.83 6.17 8.99
N LEU A 69 9.22 6.25 10.18
CA LEU A 69 7.80 6.53 10.29
C LEU A 69 7.57 8.04 10.37
N GLY A 70 6.87 8.60 9.38
CA GLY A 70 6.41 9.99 9.35
C GLY A 70 4.90 10.13 9.55
N GLU A 71 4.34 11.27 9.12
CA GLU A 71 2.90 11.44 8.91
C GLU A 71 2.39 10.37 7.94
N TRP A 72 1.22 9.78 8.24
CA TRP A 72 0.64 8.74 7.40
C TRP A 72 -0.52 9.30 6.58
N ARG A 73 -0.44 9.06 5.27
CA ARG A 73 -1.45 9.41 4.26
C ARG A 73 -1.92 8.19 3.47
N GLY A 74 -1.40 7.01 3.82
CA GLY A 74 -1.78 5.75 3.23
C GLY A 74 -3.10 5.16 3.75
N PRO A 75 -3.48 3.98 3.28
CA PRO A 75 -4.72 3.31 3.64
C PRO A 75 -4.74 2.91 5.13
N ALA A 76 -5.94 2.88 5.73
CA ALA A 76 -6.12 2.53 7.14
C ALA A 76 -5.90 1.03 7.44
N ASP A 77 -6.07 0.17 6.44
CA ASP A 77 -5.96 -1.29 6.57
C ASP A 77 -4.51 -1.80 6.47
N PHE A 78 -3.52 -0.91 6.60
CA PHE A 78 -2.11 -1.23 6.57
C PHE A 78 -1.43 -0.92 7.91
N ALA A 79 -0.83 -1.95 8.51
CA ALA A 79 0.03 -1.77 9.66
C ALA A 79 1.36 -1.14 9.22
N ARG A 80 1.83 -0.12 9.96
CA ARG A 80 3.09 0.57 9.65
C ARG A 80 4.22 -0.03 10.47
N VAL A 81 5.31 -0.41 9.81
CA VAL A 81 6.48 -1.02 10.43
C VAL A 81 7.73 -0.24 10.06
N ALA A 82 8.51 0.16 11.07
CA ALA A 82 9.84 0.70 10.83
C ALA A 82 10.82 -0.45 10.56
N GLY A 83 11.56 -0.41 9.45
CA GLY A 83 12.54 -1.45 9.13
C GLY A 83 13.34 -1.18 7.86
N GLU A 84 14.43 -1.93 7.71
CA GLU A 84 15.29 -1.87 6.52
C GLU A 84 14.87 -2.94 5.50
N ALA A 85 14.76 -2.55 4.23
CA ALA A 85 14.37 -3.46 3.15
C ALA A 85 15.36 -4.63 2.97
N SER A 86 16.65 -4.38 3.24
CA SER A 86 17.71 -5.40 3.20
C SER A 86 17.61 -6.45 4.31
N ARG A 87 16.80 -6.19 5.36
CA ARG A 87 16.61 -7.08 6.50
C ARG A 87 15.17 -7.04 6.99
N LEU A 88 14.28 -7.65 6.22
CA LEU A 88 12.86 -7.71 6.53
C LEU A 88 12.60 -8.42 7.88
N PRO A 89 11.80 -7.83 8.79
CA PRO A 89 11.48 -8.41 10.10
C PRO A 89 10.35 -9.45 10.02
N PHE A 90 10.24 -10.17 8.91
CA PHE A 90 9.12 -11.08 8.63
C PHE A 90 9.62 -12.48 8.30
N ALA A 91 8.80 -13.49 8.60
CA ALA A 91 9.09 -14.86 8.19
C ALA A 91 9.03 -14.99 6.66
N THR A 92 9.84 -15.89 6.11
CA THR A 92 9.80 -16.23 4.68
C THR A 92 8.39 -16.67 4.27
N GLY A 93 7.86 -16.07 3.20
CA GLY A 93 6.53 -16.38 2.68
C GLY A 93 5.37 -15.77 3.45
N ALA A 94 5.62 -14.89 4.43
CA ALA A 94 4.56 -14.20 5.18
C ALA A 94 3.63 -13.35 4.30
N PHE A 95 4.11 -12.90 3.14
CA PHE A 95 3.36 -12.11 2.18
C PHE A 95 3.35 -12.81 0.82
N PRO A 96 2.17 -13.09 0.24
CA PRO A 96 2.07 -13.64 -1.11
C PRO A 96 2.48 -12.62 -2.20
N SER A 97 2.42 -11.32 -1.88
CA SER A 97 2.71 -10.22 -2.80
C SER A 97 3.54 -9.14 -2.12
N VAL A 98 4.47 -8.55 -2.86
CA VAL A 98 5.31 -7.42 -2.43
C VAL A 98 5.20 -6.29 -3.45
N LEU A 99 5.00 -5.08 -2.97
CA LEU A 99 5.00 -3.84 -3.73
C LEU A 99 6.28 -3.05 -3.40
N MET A 100 6.93 -2.53 -4.43
CA MET A 100 8.07 -1.62 -4.33
C MET A 100 7.88 -0.54 -5.38
N GLN A 101 7.74 0.71 -4.94
CA GLN A 101 7.53 1.87 -5.82
C GLN A 101 8.63 2.88 -5.52
N GLU A 102 9.42 3.28 -6.53
CA GLU A 102 10.50 4.26 -6.39
C GLU A 102 11.42 3.97 -5.17
N THR A 103 11.87 2.72 -5.05
CA THR A 103 12.66 2.24 -3.90
C THR A 103 13.99 1.59 -4.27
N TRP A 104 14.21 1.30 -5.56
CA TRP A 104 15.38 0.54 -6.02
C TRP A 104 16.64 1.39 -6.17
N GLU A 105 16.48 2.71 -6.12
CA GLU A 105 17.54 3.69 -6.28
C GLU A 105 18.24 4.07 -4.96
N TRP A 106 17.88 3.41 -3.85
CA TRP A 106 18.35 3.72 -2.49
C TRP A 106 19.10 2.56 -1.81
#